data_AF-A0A2T7N8D8-F1
#
_entry.id   AF-A0A2T7N8D8-F1
#
_cell.length_a   1.000
_cell.length_b   1.000
_cell.length_c   1.000
_cell.angle_alpha   90.00
_cell.angle_beta   90.00
_cell.angle_gamma   90.00
#
_symmetry.space_group_name_H-M   'P 1'
#
loop_
_entity.id
_entity.type
_entity.pdbx_description
1 polymer ?
#
loop_
_entity_poly.entity_id
_entity_poly.type
_entity_poly.pdbx_seq_one_letter_code
_entity_poly.pdbx_strand_id
1 'polypeptide(L)'
;MKRTMLVLILSLCFVTTFAAGLTGYLTKQIPWMAGNEMTLVPLSESKPDTLETPSIEGLKYGLLELGAKPIVFALIPGEIPLLWIDADNNGNVLDDPTIAPDFKESHQDTTTYEWITRVKVFYELDGYWESRSVKLLARKTGLTGELEIRYCLYEHMEGLVWGEDGPRKIKLFTQDPKGFYSTDQVYFGVDTDGDGEIALIHDSYEIFLHKEVFSLNGRAYRLGEVSEDGKKVSFEETKETPTEKPKFLKGQPLPIPGVLQTDPSVNAAFFEGSPSLIVLSKVSPATVVEPVYTDCDCSSLSAFERYRLDGIIDLARRYTDLKVLWILTGKEQAEPEAALLENIYLRDERSLADFYGFPGEERVFIVDSKGVIVELDSYWVDETSLDTDRPQNGKLMLNYSDIKKTVEALYKTN
;
A
#
# COMPACT_ATOMS: atom_id res chain seq x y z
N MET A 1 -43.43 -34.11 -8.86
CA MET A 1 -43.35 -33.20 -7.69
C MET A 1 -41.92 -32.79 -7.33
N LYS A 2 -40.92 -33.69 -7.29
CA LYS A 2 -39.52 -33.32 -6.96
C LYS A 2 -38.79 -32.45 -8.00
N ARG A 3 -39.07 -32.59 -9.30
CA ARG A 3 -38.46 -31.74 -10.36
C ARG A 3 -39.06 -30.33 -10.45
N THR A 4 -40.36 -30.19 -10.18
CA THR A 4 -41.04 -28.88 -10.18
C THR A 4 -40.65 -28.03 -8.97
N MET A 5 -40.39 -28.67 -7.82
CA MET A 5 -39.91 -27.97 -6.63
C MET A 5 -38.45 -27.51 -6.76
N LEU A 6 -37.60 -28.27 -7.47
CA LEU A 6 -36.22 -27.86 -7.75
C LEU A 6 -36.15 -26.67 -8.72
N VAL A 7 -37.02 -26.64 -9.74
CA VAL A 7 -37.16 -25.50 -10.67
C VAL A 7 -37.74 -24.28 -9.95
N LEU A 8 -38.65 -24.49 -8.99
CA LEU A 8 -39.15 -23.39 -8.15
C LEU A 8 -38.06 -22.83 -7.24
N ILE A 9 -37.22 -23.67 -6.63
CA ILE A 9 -36.10 -23.22 -5.77
C ILE A 9 -35.03 -22.50 -6.60
N LEU A 10 -34.66 -23.02 -7.78
CA LEU A 10 -33.74 -22.33 -8.69
C LEU A 10 -34.34 -21.02 -9.24
N SER A 11 -35.65 -20.98 -9.48
CA SER A 11 -36.37 -19.76 -9.88
C SER A 11 -36.46 -18.75 -8.74
N LEU A 12 -36.68 -19.20 -7.49
CA LEU A 12 -36.67 -18.35 -6.30
C LEU A 12 -35.27 -17.86 -5.92
N CYS A 13 -34.20 -18.56 -6.29
CA CYS A 13 -32.82 -18.04 -6.19
C CYS A 13 -32.48 -17.01 -7.28
N PHE A 14 -33.22 -16.97 -8.39
CA PHE A 14 -33.04 -16.00 -9.49
C PHE A 14 -33.97 -14.78 -9.40
N VAL A 15 -34.97 -14.82 -8.51
CA VAL A 15 -35.92 -13.71 -8.30
C VAL A 15 -35.71 -13.14 -6.90
N THR A 16 -34.50 -12.67 -6.63
CA THR A 16 -34.25 -11.63 -5.65
C THR A 16 -33.46 -10.53 -6.35
N THR A 17 -34.22 -9.51 -6.75
CA THR A 17 -33.79 -8.14 -7.03
C THR A 17 -32.74 -7.95 -8.13
N PHE A 18 -33.25 -7.60 -9.32
CA PHE A 18 -32.60 -6.65 -10.23
C PHE A 18 -32.33 -5.32 -9.49
N ALA A 19 -31.35 -5.29 -8.60
CA ALA A 19 -30.56 -4.08 -8.43
C ALA A 19 -29.49 -4.16 -9.52
N ALA A 20 -29.40 -3.13 -10.37
CA ALA A 20 -28.30 -3.00 -11.32
C ALA A 20 -27.01 -2.82 -10.52
N GLY A 21 -26.37 -3.93 -10.17
CA GLY A 21 -25.27 -3.95 -9.22
C GLY A 21 -24.58 -5.31 -9.19
N LEU A 22 -23.37 -5.32 -8.62
CA LEU A 22 -22.56 -6.51 -8.47
C LEU A 22 -22.60 -6.95 -7.00
N THR A 23 -22.48 -8.25 -6.74
CA THR A 23 -22.27 -8.76 -5.39
C THR A 23 -21.01 -9.61 -5.37
N GLY A 24 -20.10 -9.25 -4.47
CA GLY A 24 -18.89 -10.00 -4.18
C GLY A 24 -19.08 -10.86 -2.95
N TYR A 25 -18.55 -12.09 -3.02
CA TYR A 25 -18.44 -13.00 -1.88
C TYR A 25 -16.98 -13.30 -1.61
N LEU A 26 -16.51 -12.90 -0.43
CA LEU A 26 -15.13 -13.03 0.02
C LEU A 26 -15.04 -14.14 1.05
N THR A 27 -14.45 -15.24 0.63
CA THR A 27 -14.46 -16.50 1.40
C THR A 27 -13.09 -16.86 1.96
N LYS A 28 -12.06 -16.14 1.52
CA LYS A 28 -10.68 -16.34 1.98
C LYS A 28 -10.23 -15.13 2.78
N GLN A 29 -9.50 -15.42 3.84
CA GLN A 29 -8.81 -14.43 4.64
C GLN A 29 -7.32 -14.66 4.43
N ILE A 30 -6.64 -13.67 3.85
CA ILE A 30 -5.24 -13.76 3.43
C ILE A 30 -4.41 -12.97 4.43
N PRO A 31 -3.39 -13.56 5.11
CA PRO A 31 -2.57 -12.91 6.14
C PRO A 31 -1.54 -11.96 5.52
N TRP A 32 -2.04 -11.00 4.76
CA TRP A 32 -1.28 -9.95 4.09
C TRP A 32 -2.12 -8.70 3.97
N MET A 33 -1.49 -7.54 3.91
CA MET A 33 -2.23 -6.33 3.64
C MET A 33 -1.41 -5.24 2.96
N ALA A 34 -2.07 -4.38 2.20
CA ALA A 34 -1.45 -3.23 1.54
C ALA A 34 -1.56 -1.97 2.42
N GLY A 35 -0.69 -1.84 3.42
CA GLY A 35 -0.47 -0.57 4.15
C GLY A 35 -1.60 -0.05 5.04
N ASN A 36 -1.79 -0.62 6.24
CA ASN A 36 -2.67 -0.03 7.25
C ASN A 36 -1.89 0.96 8.11
N GLU A 37 -2.60 1.97 8.59
CA GLU A 37 -2.13 2.77 9.70
C GLU A 37 -1.96 1.88 10.94
N MET A 38 -0.79 1.99 11.56
CA MET A 38 -0.45 1.29 12.78
C MET A 38 -0.95 2.08 13.99
N THR A 39 -1.76 1.45 14.83
CA THR A 39 -2.32 2.02 16.05
C THR A 39 -1.32 1.90 17.20
N LEU A 40 -1.01 3.01 17.87
CA LEU A 40 -0.14 3.02 19.04
C LEU A 40 -0.80 2.30 20.22
N VAL A 41 -0.06 1.40 20.87
CA VAL A 41 -0.49 0.72 22.10
C VAL A 41 0.15 1.39 23.31
N PRO A 42 -0.63 2.03 24.19
CA PRO A 42 -0.14 2.46 25.49
C PRO A 42 0.25 1.24 26.34
N LEU A 43 1.47 1.25 26.88
CA LEU A 43 1.95 0.21 27.77
C LEU A 43 1.75 0.60 29.23
N SER A 44 1.24 -0.33 30.04
CA SER A 44 0.96 -0.18 31.47
C SER A 44 1.79 -1.16 32.29
N GLU A 45 2.26 -0.75 33.47
CA GLU A 45 2.84 -1.69 34.46
C GLU A 45 1.77 -2.39 35.30
N SER A 46 0.57 -1.84 35.35
CA SER A 46 -0.57 -2.44 36.04
C SER A 46 -1.17 -3.55 35.20
N LYS A 47 -1.18 -4.77 35.76
CA LYS A 47 -1.88 -5.93 35.19
C LYS A 47 -3.38 -5.66 35.12
N PRO A 48 -4.05 -5.92 33.98
CA PRO A 48 -5.52 -5.87 33.92
C PRO A 48 -6.15 -6.86 34.90
N ASP A 49 -7.22 -6.44 35.59
CA ASP A 49 -7.84 -7.20 36.68
C ASP A 49 -8.35 -8.58 36.23
N THR A 50 -8.80 -8.68 34.99
CA THR A 50 -9.36 -9.90 34.39
C THR A 50 -8.32 -10.83 33.80
N LEU A 51 -7.03 -10.46 33.84
CA LEU A 51 -5.97 -11.21 33.16
C LEU A 51 -5.21 -12.13 34.12
N GLU A 52 -5.20 -13.42 33.81
CA GLU A 52 -4.29 -14.40 34.40
C GLU A 52 -2.93 -14.37 33.69
N THR A 53 -1.87 -14.04 34.44
CA THR A 53 -0.48 -13.92 33.95
C THR A 53 0.49 -14.45 35.01
N PRO A 54 1.72 -14.83 34.62
CA PRO A 54 2.72 -15.23 35.58
C PRO A 54 3.26 -14.02 36.33
N SER A 55 3.65 -14.23 37.59
CA SER A 55 4.26 -13.18 38.42
C SER A 55 5.73 -12.97 38.02
N ILE A 56 5.97 -12.15 37.00
CA ILE A 56 7.30 -11.75 36.54
C ILE A 56 7.46 -10.24 36.74
N GLU A 57 8.61 -9.82 37.28
CA GLU A 57 8.93 -8.41 37.47
C GLU A 57 9.21 -7.72 36.13
N GLY A 58 8.71 -6.50 35.97
CA GLY A 58 8.97 -5.67 34.79
C GLY A 58 8.12 -6.01 33.56
N LEU A 59 7.07 -6.83 33.70
CA LEU A 59 6.07 -7.00 32.65
C LEU A 59 5.38 -5.66 32.35
N LYS A 60 5.23 -5.36 31.06
CA LYS A 60 4.36 -4.27 30.60
C LYS A 60 3.17 -4.89 29.87
N TYR A 61 1.99 -4.34 30.05
CA TYR A 61 0.74 -4.83 29.47
C TYR A 61 0.24 -3.85 28.43
N GLY A 62 -0.31 -4.37 27.34
CA GLY A 62 -0.94 -3.59 26.29
C GLY A 62 -2.29 -4.19 25.90
N LEU A 63 -3.12 -3.34 25.28
CA LEU A 63 -4.43 -3.70 24.76
C LEU A 63 -4.45 -3.49 23.25
N LEU A 64 -4.87 -4.52 22.52
CA LEU A 64 -5.21 -4.43 21.11
C LEU A 64 -6.72 -4.18 21.06
N GLU A 65 -7.11 -2.96 20.70
CA GLU A 65 -8.51 -2.54 20.58
C GLU A 65 -9.10 -3.16 19.30
N LEU A 66 -9.34 -4.48 19.32
CA LEU A 66 -9.88 -5.27 18.21
C LEU A 66 -11.28 -5.80 18.54
N GLY A 67 -12.20 -5.68 17.59
CA GLY A 67 -13.60 -6.05 17.76
C GLY A 67 -14.29 -5.30 18.89
N ALA A 68 -15.28 -5.95 19.50
CA ALA A 68 -16.00 -5.39 20.65
C ALA A 68 -15.32 -5.70 22.00
N LYS A 69 -14.30 -6.56 22.01
CA LYS A 69 -13.57 -6.98 23.21
C LYS A 69 -12.07 -6.93 22.97
N PRO A 70 -11.34 -5.98 23.58
CA PRO A 70 -9.91 -5.83 23.39
C PRO A 70 -9.13 -7.12 23.72
N ILE A 71 -8.07 -7.37 22.97
CA ILE A 71 -7.13 -8.47 23.21
C ILE A 71 -5.99 -7.97 24.08
N VAL A 72 -5.67 -8.70 25.14
CA VAL A 72 -4.62 -8.29 26.05
C VAL A 72 -3.31 -8.99 25.71
N PHE A 73 -2.19 -8.28 25.84
CA PHE A 73 -0.87 -8.88 25.81
C PHE A 73 0.01 -8.42 26.97
N ALA A 74 0.98 -9.27 27.32
CA ALA A 74 2.08 -8.97 28.23
C ALA A 74 3.40 -9.02 27.45
N LEU A 75 4.13 -7.91 27.51
CA LEU A 75 5.48 -7.75 27.01
C LEU A 75 6.46 -8.24 28.08
N ILE A 76 7.22 -9.27 27.72
CA ILE A 76 8.25 -9.85 28.56
C ILE A 76 9.58 -9.14 28.25
N PRO A 77 10.18 -8.42 29.22
CA PRO A 77 11.42 -7.70 28.99
C PRO A 77 12.59 -8.67 28.78
N GLY A 78 13.52 -8.30 27.91
CA GLY A 78 14.72 -9.06 27.61
C GLY A 78 15.60 -8.36 26.58
N GLU A 79 16.76 -8.94 26.26
CA GLU A 79 17.58 -8.48 25.13
C GLU A 79 16.79 -8.56 23.81
N ILE A 80 16.03 -9.64 23.67
CA ILE A 80 14.98 -9.80 22.67
C ILE A 80 13.67 -9.86 23.44
N PRO A 81 12.78 -8.87 23.31
CA PRO A 81 11.48 -8.90 23.98
C PRO A 81 10.64 -10.06 23.43
N LEU A 82 9.81 -10.66 24.29
CA LEU A 82 8.84 -11.69 23.91
C LEU A 82 7.43 -11.19 24.24
N LEU A 83 6.42 -11.79 23.60
CA LEU A 83 5.02 -11.50 23.89
C LEU A 83 4.30 -12.73 24.44
N TRP A 84 3.43 -12.50 25.42
CA TRP A 84 2.28 -13.36 25.71
C TRP A 84 1.03 -12.62 25.25
N ILE A 85 0.20 -13.25 24.44
CA ILE A 85 -1.03 -12.64 23.93
C ILE A 85 -2.17 -13.58 24.30
N ASP A 86 -3.25 -13.05 24.88
CA ASP A 86 -4.52 -13.76 25.13
C ASP A 86 -5.21 -14.03 23.78
N ALA A 87 -4.69 -15.00 23.04
CA ALA A 87 -4.99 -15.15 21.62
C ALA A 87 -6.41 -15.66 21.39
N ASP A 88 -7.02 -16.34 22.35
CA ASP A 88 -8.41 -16.78 22.27
C ASP A 88 -9.41 -15.88 23.03
N ASN A 89 -8.91 -14.79 23.63
CA ASN A 89 -9.67 -13.76 24.36
C ASN A 89 -10.47 -14.36 25.54
N ASN A 90 -9.84 -15.27 26.28
CA ASN A 90 -10.44 -15.96 27.42
C ASN A 90 -10.04 -15.36 28.78
N GLY A 91 -9.16 -14.36 28.79
CA GLY A 91 -8.65 -13.70 30.00
C GLY A 91 -7.43 -14.38 30.62
N ASN A 92 -6.81 -15.32 29.93
CA ASN A 92 -5.63 -16.04 30.39
C ASN A 92 -4.57 -16.03 29.30
N VAL A 93 -3.33 -15.65 29.64
CA VAL A 93 -2.21 -15.74 28.69
C VAL A 93 -1.32 -16.96 28.97
N LEU A 94 -1.60 -17.71 30.03
CA LEU A 94 -0.75 -18.82 30.48
C LEU A 94 -0.98 -20.11 29.69
N ASP A 95 -2.13 -20.23 29.04
CA ASP A 95 -2.49 -21.29 28.10
C ASP A 95 -2.01 -21.00 26.67
N ASP A 96 -1.53 -19.78 26.41
CA ASP A 96 -0.89 -19.39 25.16
C ASP A 96 0.65 -19.46 25.24
N PRO A 97 1.33 -19.87 24.15
CA PRO A 97 2.79 -19.90 24.10
C PRO A 97 3.38 -18.49 24.07
N THR A 98 4.59 -18.33 24.62
CA THR A 98 5.39 -17.12 24.39
C THR A 98 5.77 -16.98 22.92
N ILE A 99 5.61 -15.80 22.36
CA ILE A 99 5.89 -15.48 20.96
C ILE A 99 7.17 -14.66 20.86
N ALA A 100 8.17 -15.23 20.20
CA ALA A 100 9.39 -14.52 19.82
C ALA A 100 9.14 -13.64 18.59
N PRO A 101 9.88 -12.52 18.42
CA PRO A 101 9.71 -11.68 17.25
C PRO A 101 10.10 -12.43 15.99
N ASP A 102 9.25 -12.31 14.98
CA ASP A 102 9.43 -12.79 13.62
C ASP A 102 10.61 -12.12 12.92
N PHE A 103 10.82 -10.85 13.22
CA PHE A 103 11.84 -10.02 12.62
C PHE A 103 12.49 -9.12 13.67
N LYS A 104 13.79 -8.93 13.52
CA LYS A 104 14.60 -8.00 14.29
C LYS A 104 15.57 -7.29 13.35
N GLU A 105 15.51 -5.97 13.33
CA GLU A 105 16.46 -5.14 12.58
C GLU A 105 16.96 -4.02 13.46
N SER A 106 18.26 -3.75 13.39
CA SER A 106 18.90 -2.64 14.05
C SER A 106 19.51 -1.72 13.00
N HIS A 107 19.05 -0.48 12.97
CA HIS A 107 19.60 0.56 12.13
C HIS A 107 19.98 1.77 13.00
N GLN A 108 21.27 2.08 13.06
CA GLN A 108 21.84 3.09 13.98
C GLN A 108 21.38 2.82 15.43
N ASP A 109 20.79 3.83 16.09
CA ASP A 109 20.31 3.75 17.47
C ASP A 109 18.86 3.25 17.60
N THR A 110 18.24 2.80 16.50
CA THR A 110 16.89 2.23 16.52
C THR A 110 16.95 0.73 16.30
N THR A 111 16.28 -0.04 17.16
CA THR A 111 16.00 -1.46 16.93
C THR A 111 14.50 -1.67 16.81
N THR A 112 14.10 -2.38 15.77
CA THR A 112 12.71 -2.71 15.48
C THR A 112 12.50 -4.21 15.63
N TYR A 113 11.38 -4.58 16.24
CA TYR A 113 10.91 -5.95 16.41
C TYR A 113 9.52 -6.09 15.80
N GLU A 114 9.25 -7.22 15.17
CA GLU A 114 7.95 -7.51 14.58
C GLU A 114 7.42 -8.85 15.08
N TRP A 115 6.11 -8.94 15.29
CA TRP A 115 5.39 -10.18 15.54
C TRP A 115 4.16 -10.23 14.65
N ILE A 116 3.90 -11.38 14.03
CA ILE A 116 2.66 -11.67 13.33
C ILE A 116 2.01 -12.86 14.04
N THR A 117 0.77 -12.68 14.49
CA THR A 117 0.03 -13.74 15.19
C THR A 117 -1.44 -13.73 14.83
N ARG A 118 -2.17 -14.78 15.22
CA ARG A 118 -3.62 -14.85 15.09
C ARG A 118 -4.29 -14.71 16.45
N VAL A 119 -5.34 -13.91 16.51
CA VAL A 119 -6.16 -13.68 17.71
C VAL A 119 -7.64 -13.92 17.40
N LYS A 120 -8.46 -14.24 18.41
CA LYS A 120 -9.92 -14.38 18.27
C LYS A 120 -10.61 -13.07 18.62
N VAL A 121 -11.24 -12.48 17.62
CA VAL A 121 -11.97 -11.22 17.71
C VAL A 121 -13.46 -11.49 17.78
N PHE A 122 -14.17 -10.80 18.68
CA PHE A 122 -15.63 -10.89 18.82
C PHE A 122 -16.32 -9.75 18.08
N TYR A 123 -17.27 -10.11 17.21
CA TYR A 123 -18.12 -9.19 16.46
C TYR A 123 -19.50 -9.13 17.12
N GLU A 124 -19.79 -8.00 17.77
CA GLU A 124 -20.94 -7.89 18.69
C GLU A 124 -22.29 -7.89 17.99
N LEU A 125 -22.42 -7.21 16.85
CA LEU A 125 -23.70 -7.10 16.13
C LEU A 125 -24.15 -8.45 15.55
N ASP A 126 -23.20 -9.27 15.12
CA ASP A 126 -23.46 -10.59 14.52
C ASP A 126 -23.28 -11.75 15.52
N GLY A 127 -22.77 -11.47 16.71
CA GLY A 127 -22.65 -12.42 17.82
C GLY A 127 -21.73 -13.62 17.55
N TYR A 128 -20.69 -13.47 16.73
CA TYR A 128 -19.74 -14.55 16.41
C TYR A 128 -18.28 -14.16 16.67
N TRP A 129 -17.42 -15.17 16.69
CA TRP A 129 -15.98 -15.04 16.86
C TRP A 129 -15.26 -15.37 15.57
N GLU A 130 -14.23 -14.59 15.25
CA GLU A 130 -13.38 -14.84 14.09
C GLU A 130 -11.91 -14.84 14.48
N SER A 131 -11.13 -15.72 13.86
CA SER A 131 -9.67 -15.68 13.98
C SER A 131 -9.12 -14.66 13.00
N ARG A 132 -8.40 -13.66 13.49
CA ARG A 132 -7.85 -12.54 12.72
C ARG A 132 -6.33 -12.47 12.87
N SER A 133 -5.64 -12.15 11.80
CA SER A 133 -4.18 -11.95 11.76
C SER A 133 -3.84 -10.53 12.17
N VAL A 134 -2.89 -10.39 13.09
CA VAL A 134 -2.46 -9.10 13.67
C VAL A 134 -0.96 -9.01 13.60
N LYS A 135 -0.47 -7.85 13.18
CA LYS A 135 0.95 -7.50 13.23
C LYS A 135 1.19 -6.51 14.36
N LEU A 136 2.18 -6.79 15.19
CA LEU A 136 2.71 -5.89 16.19
C LEU A 136 4.11 -5.46 15.79
N LEU A 137 4.39 -4.16 15.88
CA LEU A 137 5.70 -3.57 15.63
C LEU A 137 6.16 -2.86 16.89
N ALA A 138 7.30 -3.25 17.45
CA ALA A 138 7.93 -2.53 18.54
C ALA A 138 9.19 -1.81 18.07
N ARG A 139 9.31 -0.53 18.41
CA ARG A 139 10.48 0.30 18.13
C ARG A 139 11.15 0.68 19.45
N LYS A 140 12.45 0.36 19.57
CA LYS A 140 13.31 0.80 20.66
C LYS A 140 14.30 1.84 20.14
N THR A 141 14.28 3.05 20.69
CA THR A 141 15.23 4.11 20.33
C THR A 141 16.24 4.31 21.46
N GLY A 142 17.53 4.36 21.16
CA GLY A 142 18.62 4.49 22.13
C GLY A 142 18.52 5.74 23.02
N LEU A 143 17.78 6.76 22.59
CA LEU A 143 17.52 7.99 23.36
C LEU A 143 16.62 7.78 24.58
N THR A 144 15.58 6.93 24.48
CA THR A 144 14.63 6.67 25.58
C THR A 144 14.86 5.31 26.23
N GLY A 145 15.40 4.35 25.48
CA GLY A 145 15.55 2.96 25.91
C GLY A 145 14.23 2.19 26.04
N GLU A 146 13.08 2.87 25.91
CA GLU A 146 11.74 2.30 26.01
C GLU A 146 11.26 1.76 24.66
N LEU A 147 10.38 0.75 24.71
CA LEU A 147 9.71 0.17 23.55
C LEU A 147 8.40 0.93 23.29
N GLU A 148 8.27 1.50 22.11
CA GLU A 148 6.99 1.95 21.55
C GLU A 148 6.40 0.79 20.77
N ILE A 149 5.19 0.33 21.12
CA ILE A 149 4.50 -0.75 20.41
C ILE A 149 3.33 -0.19 19.62
N ARG A 150 3.21 -0.62 18.37
CA ARG A 150 2.05 -0.38 17.52
C ARG A 150 1.51 -1.68 16.96
N TYR A 151 0.25 -1.70 16.56
CA TYR A 151 -0.35 -2.85 15.89
C TYR A 151 -1.23 -2.44 14.72
N CYS A 152 -1.46 -3.38 13.81
CA CYS A 152 -2.52 -3.30 12.82
C CYS A 152 -3.09 -4.69 12.54
N LEU A 153 -4.30 -4.72 11.99
CA LEU A 153 -4.81 -5.92 11.35
C LEU A 153 -3.92 -6.24 10.14
N TYR A 154 -3.40 -7.46 10.06
CA TYR A 154 -2.47 -7.89 9.02
C TYR A 154 -3.11 -8.93 8.10
N GLU A 155 -4.19 -8.53 7.45
CA GLU A 155 -4.91 -9.36 6.50
C GLU A 155 -5.86 -8.57 5.60
N HIS A 156 -6.36 -9.25 4.58
CA HIS A 156 -7.47 -8.80 3.76
C HIS A 156 -8.39 -9.97 3.42
N MET A 157 -9.61 -9.64 3.03
CA MET A 157 -10.56 -10.62 2.51
C MET A 157 -10.40 -10.73 1.00
N GLU A 158 -10.40 -11.95 0.49
CA GLU A 158 -10.34 -12.25 -0.94
C GLU A 158 -11.54 -13.08 -1.39
N GLY A 159 -12.05 -12.76 -2.57
CA GLY A 159 -13.24 -13.38 -3.11
C GLY A 159 -13.42 -13.19 -4.60
N LEU A 160 -14.66 -13.39 -5.03
CA LEU A 160 -15.10 -13.17 -6.39
C LEU A 160 -16.30 -12.23 -6.42
N VAL A 161 -16.34 -11.38 -7.44
CA VAL A 161 -17.51 -10.58 -7.82
C VAL A 161 -17.96 -11.01 -9.22
N TRP A 162 -19.26 -11.17 -9.43
CA TRP A 162 -19.80 -11.67 -10.71
C TRP A 162 -20.15 -10.51 -11.63
N GLY A 163 -19.30 -10.29 -12.65
CA GLY A 163 -19.60 -9.44 -13.79
C GLY A 163 -20.38 -10.17 -14.88
N GLU A 164 -20.77 -9.44 -15.94
CA GLU A 164 -21.51 -10.02 -17.08
C GLU A 164 -20.68 -11.03 -17.89
N ASP A 165 -19.37 -10.85 -17.93
CA ASP A 165 -18.42 -11.69 -18.67
C ASP A 165 -17.81 -12.82 -17.83
N GLY A 166 -18.08 -12.85 -16.52
CA GLY A 166 -17.62 -13.89 -15.62
C GLY A 166 -17.27 -13.40 -14.21
N PRO A 167 -16.75 -14.30 -13.36
CA PRO A 167 -16.23 -13.92 -12.05
C PRO A 167 -14.93 -13.11 -12.19
N ARG A 168 -14.79 -12.06 -11.39
CA ARG A 168 -13.59 -11.24 -11.22
C ARG A 168 -13.06 -11.37 -9.80
N LYS A 169 -11.74 -11.34 -9.63
CA LYS A 169 -11.12 -11.32 -8.30
C LYS A 169 -11.50 -10.02 -7.60
N ILE A 170 -11.76 -10.11 -6.30
CA ILE A 170 -11.94 -8.96 -5.42
C ILE A 170 -11.13 -9.15 -4.15
N LYS A 171 -10.51 -8.06 -3.68
CA LYS A 171 -9.83 -7.98 -2.39
C LYS A 171 -10.43 -6.84 -1.58
N LEU A 172 -10.66 -7.02 -0.29
CA LEU A 172 -11.26 -6.02 0.59
C LEU A 172 -10.41 -5.82 1.84
N PHE A 173 -10.10 -4.56 2.12
CA PHE A 173 -9.21 -4.16 3.20
C PHE A 173 -9.97 -3.20 4.11
N THR A 174 -9.89 -3.44 5.43
CA THR A 174 -10.44 -2.51 6.42
C THR A 174 -9.37 -1.52 6.88
N GLN A 175 -9.78 -0.26 7.00
CA GLN A 175 -9.05 0.85 7.60
C GLN A 175 -9.52 1.10 9.03
N ASP A 176 -10.54 0.40 9.53
CA ASP A 176 -10.94 0.48 10.93
C ASP A 176 -9.88 -0.24 11.79
N PRO A 177 -9.19 0.46 12.71
CA PRO A 177 -8.20 -0.16 13.59
C PRO A 177 -8.79 -1.24 14.51
N LYS A 178 -10.12 -1.29 14.67
CA LYS A 178 -10.83 -2.35 15.39
C LYS A 178 -11.06 -3.61 14.55
N GLY A 179 -10.79 -3.58 13.25
CA GLY A 179 -10.95 -4.73 12.37
C GLY A 179 -12.38 -5.02 11.91
N PHE A 180 -13.33 -4.10 12.13
CA PHE A 180 -14.65 -4.16 11.52
C PHE A 180 -14.59 -3.73 10.06
N TYR A 181 -15.43 -4.31 9.22
CA TYR A 181 -15.61 -3.83 7.85
C TYR A 181 -16.82 -2.90 7.80
N SER A 182 -16.61 -1.64 7.44
CA SER A 182 -17.68 -0.69 7.16
C SER A 182 -17.46 -0.05 5.79
N THR A 183 -18.54 0.29 5.09
CA THR A 183 -18.46 0.89 3.75
C THR A 183 -17.56 2.13 3.72
N ASP A 184 -17.52 2.96 4.76
CA ASP A 184 -16.77 4.22 4.79
C ASP A 184 -15.33 4.09 5.32
N GLN A 185 -14.94 2.92 5.81
CA GLN A 185 -13.59 2.63 6.32
C GLN A 185 -12.97 1.44 5.62
N VAL A 186 -13.20 1.30 4.31
CA VAL A 186 -12.57 0.27 3.48
C VAL A 186 -11.94 0.86 2.22
N TYR A 187 -11.00 0.09 1.70
CA TYR A 187 -10.58 0.14 0.31
C TYR A 187 -10.63 -1.27 -0.27
N PHE A 188 -10.73 -1.39 -1.58
CA PHE A 188 -10.95 -2.65 -2.25
C PHE A 188 -10.18 -2.72 -3.57
N GLY A 189 -9.74 -3.91 -3.94
CA GLY A 189 -9.16 -4.18 -5.24
C GLY A 189 -10.14 -4.97 -6.11
N VAL A 190 -10.25 -4.67 -7.40
CA VAL A 190 -11.04 -5.44 -8.37
C VAL A 190 -10.18 -5.73 -9.60
N ASP A 191 -10.17 -6.98 -10.05
CA ASP A 191 -9.59 -7.37 -11.34
C ASP A 191 -10.42 -6.74 -12.47
N THR A 192 -9.97 -5.57 -12.95
CA THR A 192 -10.73 -4.73 -13.89
C THR A 192 -10.37 -5.00 -15.34
N ASP A 193 -9.15 -5.47 -15.60
CA ASP A 193 -8.68 -5.80 -16.96
C ASP A 193 -8.81 -7.29 -17.30
N GLY A 194 -9.05 -8.12 -16.29
CA GLY A 194 -9.43 -9.50 -16.44
C GLY A 194 -8.30 -10.49 -16.60
N ASP A 195 -7.09 -10.12 -16.19
CA ASP A 195 -5.94 -11.02 -16.19
C ASP A 195 -5.98 -12.05 -15.05
N GLY A 196 -6.95 -11.92 -14.14
CA GLY A 196 -7.20 -12.84 -13.03
C GLY A 196 -6.46 -12.45 -11.75
N GLU A 197 -5.66 -11.39 -11.79
CA GLU A 197 -4.94 -10.86 -10.65
C GLU A 197 -5.43 -9.46 -10.29
N ILE A 198 -5.01 -9.00 -9.11
CA ILE A 198 -5.20 -7.61 -8.70
C ILE A 198 -3.81 -7.09 -8.42
N ALA A 199 -3.39 -6.05 -9.13
CA ALA A 199 -2.13 -5.40 -8.86
C ALA A 199 -2.12 -4.85 -7.42
N LEU A 200 -1.39 -5.48 -6.50
CA LEU A 200 -1.33 -5.08 -5.09
C LEU A 200 -0.16 -4.13 -4.80
N ILE A 201 -0.01 -3.14 -5.68
CA ILE A 201 1.08 -2.15 -5.64
C ILE A 201 0.53 -0.76 -5.27
N HIS A 202 1.41 0.12 -4.80
CA HIS A 202 1.02 1.42 -4.25
C HIS A 202 0.26 2.31 -5.26
N ASP A 203 0.62 2.24 -6.54
CA ASP A 203 0.02 2.98 -7.66
C ASP A 203 -0.94 2.11 -8.49
N SER A 204 -1.54 1.11 -7.87
CA SER A 204 -2.41 0.18 -8.57
C SER A 204 -3.63 0.88 -9.18
N TYR A 205 -3.84 0.63 -10.47
CA TYR A 205 -5.03 1.04 -11.20
C TYR A 205 -6.28 0.21 -10.84
N GLU A 206 -6.12 -0.80 -9.98
CA GLU A 206 -7.14 -1.77 -9.62
C GLU A 206 -7.55 -1.69 -8.15
N ILE A 207 -6.87 -0.85 -7.36
CA ILE A 207 -7.23 -0.57 -5.95
C ILE A 207 -8.02 0.73 -5.90
N PHE A 208 -9.13 0.72 -5.17
CA PHE A 208 -10.08 1.81 -5.05
C PHE A 208 -10.44 2.08 -3.58
N LEU A 209 -10.51 3.35 -3.20
CA LEU A 209 -11.10 3.79 -1.94
C LEU A 209 -12.63 3.65 -2.03
N HIS A 210 -13.31 3.56 -0.89
CA HIS A 210 -14.77 3.39 -0.84
C HIS A 210 -15.61 4.40 -1.64
N LYS A 211 -15.12 5.64 -1.84
CA LYS A 211 -15.81 6.68 -2.63
C LYS A 211 -15.50 6.64 -4.12
N GLU A 212 -14.47 5.90 -4.51
CA GLU A 212 -14.04 5.84 -5.90
C GLU A 212 -14.97 4.93 -6.70
N VAL A 213 -15.14 5.31 -7.96
CA VAL A 213 -15.97 4.59 -8.93
C VAL A 213 -15.02 3.81 -9.83
N PHE A 214 -15.25 2.52 -10.05
CA PHE A 214 -14.45 1.74 -10.99
C PHE A 214 -15.27 1.38 -12.23
N SER A 215 -14.57 1.06 -13.31
CA SER A 215 -15.19 0.56 -14.54
C SER A 215 -15.02 -0.95 -14.62
N LEU A 216 -16.10 -1.66 -14.93
CA LEU A 216 -16.05 -3.08 -15.29
C LEU A 216 -16.98 -3.30 -16.48
N ASN A 217 -16.44 -3.87 -17.57
CA ASN A 217 -17.19 -4.12 -18.81
C ASN A 217 -17.91 -2.88 -19.39
N GLY A 218 -17.29 -1.70 -19.24
CA GLY A 218 -17.85 -0.45 -19.74
C GLY A 218 -19.00 0.13 -18.90
N ARG A 219 -19.27 -0.45 -17.72
CA ARG A 219 -20.20 0.10 -16.73
C ARG A 219 -19.46 0.62 -15.52
N ALA A 220 -19.97 1.69 -14.94
CA ALA A 220 -19.39 2.33 -13.77
C ALA A 220 -20.07 1.81 -12.49
N TYR A 221 -19.27 1.44 -11.50
CA TYR A 221 -19.73 0.87 -10.25
C TYR A 221 -19.11 1.61 -9.07
N ARG A 222 -19.90 1.80 -8.01
CA ARG A 222 -19.45 2.34 -6.73
C ARG A 222 -19.70 1.33 -5.62
N LEU A 223 -18.92 1.39 -4.55
CA LEU A 223 -19.15 0.58 -3.37
C LEU A 223 -20.53 0.91 -2.77
N GLY A 224 -21.34 -0.12 -2.54
CA GLY A 224 -22.63 -0.02 -1.87
C GLY A 224 -22.50 -0.40 -0.40
N GLU A 225 -22.84 -1.64 -0.08
CA GLU A 225 -22.83 -2.17 1.29
C GLU A 225 -21.68 -3.16 1.48
N VAL A 226 -21.10 -3.15 2.67
CA VAL A 226 -20.12 -4.12 3.14
C VAL A 226 -20.67 -4.77 4.40
N SER A 227 -20.65 -6.10 4.49
CA SER A 227 -20.97 -6.79 5.74
C SER A 227 -19.86 -6.57 6.76
N GLU A 228 -20.21 -6.55 8.05
CA GLU A 228 -19.27 -6.25 9.14
C GLU A 228 -18.10 -7.25 9.22
N ASP A 229 -18.33 -8.48 8.76
CA ASP A 229 -17.34 -9.56 8.62
C ASP A 229 -16.47 -9.48 7.35
N GLY A 230 -16.77 -8.54 6.45
CA GLY A 230 -16.08 -8.37 5.17
C GLY A 230 -16.29 -9.49 4.16
N LYS A 231 -17.17 -10.47 4.43
CA LYS A 231 -17.42 -11.63 3.55
C LYS A 231 -18.38 -11.35 2.42
N LYS A 232 -19.12 -10.25 2.47
CA LYS A 232 -20.04 -9.83 1.44
C LYS A 232 -19.87 -8.34 1.16
N VAL A 233 -19.81 -8.02 -0.12
CA VAL A 233 -19.80 -6.65 -0.61
C VAL A 233 -20.79 -6.51 -1.74
N SER A 234 -21.46 -5.36 -1.83
CA SER A 234 -22.28 -5.00 -2.98
C SER A 234 -21.70 -3.77 -3.66
N PHE A 235 -21.91 -3.70 -4.97
CA PHE A 235 -21.58 -2.55 -5.78
C PHE A 235 -22.83 -2.11 -6.52
N GLU A 236 -23.05 -0.80 -6.57
CA GLU A 236 -24.18 -0.20 -7.29
C GLU A 236 -23.69 0.35 -8.62
N GLU A 237 -24.40 0.07 -9.70
CA GLU A 237 -24.16 0.73 -10.97
C GLU A 237 -24.49 2.23 -10.84
N THR A 238 -23.58 3.08 -11.32
CA THR A 238 -23.70 4.54 -11.26
C THR A 238 -23.50 5.16 -12.64
N LYS A 239 -23.92 6.42 -12.78
CA LYS A 239 -23.65 7.26 -13.95
C LYS A 239 -22.44 8.18 -13.75
N GLU A 240 -21.84 8.12 -12.56
CA GLU A 240 -20.61 8.85 -12.26
C GLU A 240 -19.47 8.35 -13.14
N THR A 241 -18.57 9.25 -13.52
CA THR A 241 -17.39 8.90 -14.30
C THR A 241 -16.47 8.03 -13.45
N PRO A 242 -16.00 6.87 -13.96
CA PRO A 242 -15.00 6.07 -13.27
C PRO A 242 -13.77 6.88 -12.90
N THR A 243 -13.18 6.55 -11.76
CA THR A 243 -11.91 7.07 -11.31
C THR A 243 -10.81 6.48 -12.20
N GLU A 244 -10.27 7.30 -13.09
CA GLU A 244 -9.15 6.91 -13.93
C GLU A 244 -7.85 6.95 -13.12
N LYS A 245 -7.22 5.78 -12.98
CA LYS A 245 -5.89 5.65 -12.39
C LYS A 245 -4.89 5.26 -13.47
N PRO A 246 -3.73 5.91 -13.55
CA PRO A 246 -2.75 5.62 -14.58
C PRO A 246 -2.18 4.20 -14.41
N LYS A 247 -2.06 3.49 -15.52
CA LYS A 247 -1.38 2.19 -15.59
C LYS A 247 0.02 2.37 -16.14
N PHE A 248 1.04 2.21 -15.28
CA PHE A 248 2.44 2.36 -15.68
C PHE A 248 3.06 1.01 -16.02
N LEU A 249 3.14 0.68 -17.30
CA LEU A 249 3.75 -0.56 -17.78
C LEU A 249 4.83 -0.31 -18.83
N LYS A 250 5.90 -1.08 -18.73
CA LYS A 250 6.92 -1.16 -19.78
C LYS A 250 6.30 -1.57 -21.12
N GLY A 251 6.66 -0.86 -22.17
CA GLY A 251 6.17 -1.05 -23.54
C GLY A 251 4.84 -0.36 -23.83
N GLN A 252 4.22 0.32 -22.86
CA GLN A 252 2.98 1.07 -23.04
C GLN A 252 3.25 2.60 -23.12
N PRO A 253 2.35 3.37 -23.76
CA PRO A 253 2.42 4.83 -23.72
C PRO A 253 2.42 5.35 -22.28
N LEU A 254 3.20 6.40 -22.02
CA LEU A 254 3.21 7.09 -20.74
C LEU A 254 1.85 7.78 -20.49
N PRO A 255 1.15 7.48 -19.39
CA PRO A 255 -0.01 8.27 -18.97
C PRO A 255 0.42 9.69 -18.55
N ILE A 256 -0.25 10.72 -19.08
CA ILE A 256 0.06 12.13 -18.79
C ILE A 256 -1.14 12.78 -18.10
N PRO A 257 -0.98 13.29 -16.86
CA PRO A 257 -2.09 13.90 -16.13
C PRO A 257 -2.54 15.20 -16.78
N GLY A 258 -3.83 15.53 -16.64
CA GLY A 258 -4.44 16.72 -17.25
C GLY A 258 -3.72 18.04 -16.93
N VAL A 259 -3.09 18.14 -15.75
CA VAL A 259 -2.30 19.32 -15.34
C VAL A 259 -1.10 19.57 -16.25
N LEU A 260 -0.49 18.51 -16.80
CA LEU A 260 0.62 18.62 -17.75
C LEU A 260 0.13 18.79 -19.19
N GLN A 261 -1.04 18.24 -19.54
CA GLN A 261 -1.56 18.33 -20.91
C GLN A 261 -1.76 19.78 -21.38
N THR A 262 -2.09 20.69 -20.47
CA THR A 262 -2.28 22.11 -20.76
C THR A 262 -1.06 22.98 -20.44
N ASP A 263 0.03 22.38 -19.95
CA ASP A 263 1.22 23.10 -19.55
C ASP A 263 2.03 23.55 -20.79
N PRO A 264 2.48 24.83 -20.84
CA PRO A 264 3.23 25.33 -21.98
C PRO A 264 4.65 24.78 -22.09
N SER A 265 5.22 24.25 -20.99
CA SER A 265 6.60 23.79 -20.88
C SER A 265 6.75 22.26 -20.82
N VAL A 266 5.80 21.55 -20.20
CA VAL A 266 5.85 20.09 -20.00
C VAL A 266 4.49 19.48 -20.33
N ASN A 267 4.24 19.24 -21.62
CA ASN A 267 3.01 18.60 -22.14
C ASN A 267 3.31 17.30 -22.90
N ALA A 268 2.34 16.75 -23.63
CA ALA A 268 2.55 15.53 -24.42
C ALA A 268 3.77 15.60 -25.35
N ALA A 269 4.00 16.74 -26.02
CA ALA A 269 5.15 16.94 -26.89
C ALA A 269 6.49 17.01 -26.13
N PHE A 270 6.46 17.16 -24.81
CA PHE A 270 7.67 17.01 -23.98
C PHE A 270 8.21 15.59 -24.10
N PHE A 271 7.34 14.58 -24.04
CA PHE A 271 7.71 13.17 -24.04
C PHE A 271 7.84 12.57 -25.45
N GLU A 272 7.59 13.37 -26.48
CA GLU A 272 7.72 12.99 -27.88
C GLU A 272 8.92 13.68 -28.54
N GLY A 273 9.53 13.02 -29.53
CA GLY A 273 10.63 13.54 -30.34
C GLY A 273 12.03 13.38 -29.73
N SER A 274 12.15 13.24 -28.41
CA SER A 274 13.41 12.99 -27.73
C SER A 274 13.20 12.07 -26.53
N PRO A 275 14.19 11.24 -26.14
CA PRO A 275 14.14 10.49 -24.89
C PRO A 275 13.88 11.41 -23.70
N SER A 276 13.16 10.91 -22.71
CA SER A 276 12.87 11.66 -21.49
C SER A 276 12.89 10.79 -20.24
N LEU A 277 13.10 11.44 -19.09
CA LEU A 277 12.99 10.82 -17.77
C LEU A 277 11.95 11.56 -16.94
N ILE A 278 11.23 10.81 -16.12
CA ILE A 278 10.46 11.35 -15.00
C ILE A 278 11.14 10.87 -13.72
N VAL A 279 11.51 11.80 -12.86
CA VAL A 279 12.25 11.54 -11.62
C VAL A 279 11.43 12.08 -10.47
N LEU A 280 10.96 11.19 -9.60
CA LEU A 280 10.35 11.54 -8.32
C LEU A 280 11.46 11.48 -7.27
N SER A 281 11.63 12.56 -6.52
CA SER A 281 12.62 12.61 -5.44
C SER A 281 12.20 13.51 -4.28
N LYS A 282 12.61 13.15 -3.06
CA LYS A 282 12.42 13.93 -1.83
C LYS A 282 13.15 15.28 -1.88
N VAL A 283 14.17 15.39 -2.74
CA VAL A 283 15.04 16.56 -2.83
C VAL A 283 15.11 17.09 -4.26
N SER A 284 15.45 18.36 -4.37
CA SER A 284 15.62 19.03 -5.66
C SER A 284 16.98 18.73 -6.31
N PRO A 285 17.13 18.98 -7.62
CA PRO A 285 18.42 18.84 -8.31
C PRO A 285 19.56 19.62 -7.66
N ALA A 286 19.36 20.88 -7.22
CA ALA A 286 20.44 21.62 -6.54
C ALA A 286 20.85 20.97 -5.22
N THR A 287 19.90 20.44 -4.45
CA THR A 287 20.19 19.74 -3.19
C THR A 287 20.99 18.46 -3.42
N VAL A 288 20.81 17.79 -4.57
CA VAL A 288 21.66 16.66 -4.97
C VAL A 288 23.10 17.13 -5.21
N VAL A 289 23.30 18.21 -5.96
CA VAL A 289 24.65 18.73 -6.30
C VAL A 289 25.35 19.32 -5.08
N GLU A 290 24.64 20.13 -4.29
CA GLU A 290 25.14 20.83 -3.11
C GLU A 290 24.32 20.41 -1.87
N PRO A 291 24.70 19.32 -1.18
CA PRO A 291 23.97 18.87 0.00
C PRO A 291 23.96 19.92 1.11
N VAL A 292 22.77 20.26 1.58
CA VAL A 292 22.58 21.02 2.82
C VAL A 292 22.39 20.02 3.95
N TYR A 293 23.39 19.90 4.84
CA TYR A 293 23.25 19.07 6.04
C TYR A 293 22.59 19.89 7.15
N THR A 294 21.35 19.56 7.51
CA THR A 294 20.72 20.08 8.73
C THR A 294 20.39 18.94 9.70
N ASP A 295 20.52 19.20 11.01
CA ASP A 295 20.50 18.18 12.08
C ASP A 295 19.14 17.48 12.29
N CYS A 296 18.11 17.82 11.53
CA CYS A 296 16.74 17.31 11.70
C CYS A 296 16.08 17.00 10.34
N ASP A 297 16.68 16.16 9.50
CA ASP A 297 16.20 16.06 8.12
C ASP A 297 15.46 14.76 7.76
N CYS A 298 14.14 14.87 7.63
CA CYS A 298 13.29 13.89 6.96
C CYS A 298 13.51 13.86 5.43
N SER A 299 14.43 14.66 4.87
CA SER A 299 14.81 14.69 3.46
C SER A 299 16.13 13.96 3.14
N SER A 300 16.68 13.19 4.08
CA SER A 300 17.95 12.50 3.88
C SER A 300 17.86 11.42 2.79
N LEU A 301 18.66 11.56 1.73
CA LEU A 301 18.91 10.51 0.74
C LEU A 301 19.92 9.49 1.29
N SER A 302 19.68 8.21 1.01
CA SER A 302 20.68 7.15 1.11
C SER A 302 21.82 7.36 0.10
N ALA A 303 22.97 6.71 0.35
CA ALA A 303 24.10 6.74 -0.58
C ALA A 303 23.72 6.21 -1.98
N PHE A 304 22.84 5.20 -2.02
CA PHE A 304 22.32 4.64 -3.27
C PHE A 304 21.47 5.66 -4.04
N GLU A 305 20.47 6.26 -3.40
CA GLU A 305 19.59 7.27 -4.02
C GLU A 305 20.42 8.46 -4.51
N ARG A 306 21.36 8.96 -3.70
CA ARG A 306 22.24 10.08 -4.07
C ARG A 306 23.10 9.76 -5.30
N TYR A 307 23.77 8.60 -5.33
CA TYR A 307 24.58 8.20 -6.49
C TYR A 307 23.74 8.07 -7.76
N ARG A 308 22.50 7.56 -7.62
CA ARG A 308 21.55 7.43 -8.72
C ARG A 308 21.13 8.79 -9.29
N LEU A 309 20.73 9.72 -8.41
CA LEU A 309 20.23 11.04 -8.79
C LEU A 309 21.34 11.93 -9.39
N ASP A 310 22.54 11.92 -8.80
CA ASP A 310 23.71 12.61 -9.35
C ASP A 310 24.05 12.11 -10.75
N GLY A 311 24.00 10.79 -10.96
CA GLY A 311 24.18 10.18 -12.27
C GLY A 311 23.14 10.59 -13.31
N ILE A 312 21.88 10.85 -12.93
CA ILE A 312 20.85 11.37 -13.84
C ILE A 312 21.18 12.81 -14.27
N ILE A 313 21.62 13.65 -13.34
CA ILE A 313 22.05 15.03 -13.65
C ILE A 313 23.22 14.99 -14.64
N ASP A 314 24.18 14.08 -14.44
CA ASP A 314 25.30 13.89 -15.37
C ASP A 314 24.88 13.40 -16.76
N LEU A 315 23.85 12.56 -16.85
CA LEU A 315 23.27 12.16 -18.14
C LEU A 315 22.62 13.35 -18.85
N ALA A 316 21.86 14.18 -18.13
CA ALA A 316 21.25 15.39 -18.68
C ALA A 316 22.30 16.39 -19.18
N ARG A 317 23.47 16.51 -18.52
CA ARG A 317 24.61 17.31 -19.00
C ARG A 317 25.22 16.75 -20.29
N ARG A 318 25.28 15.42 -20.42
CA ARG A 318 25.90 14.75 -21.57
C ARG A 318 25.00 14.75 -22.80
N TYR A 319 23.70 14.56 -22.61
CA TYR A 319 22.69 14.48 -23.66
C TYR A 319 21.76 15.68 -23.53
N THR A 320 22.10 16.78 -24.21
CA THR A 320 21.38 18.06 -24.05
C THR A 320 19.94 18.03 -24.55
N ASP A 321 19.58 17.04 -25.36
CA ASP A 321 18.21 16.79 -25.83
C ASP A 321 17.44 15.81 -24.92
N LEU A 322 18.10 15.20 -23.93
CA LEU A 322 17.45 14.38 -22.91
C LEU A 322 16.64 15.29 -21.99
N LYS A 323 15.33 15.16 -22.01
CA LYS A 323 14.45 15.97 -21.16
C LYS A 323 14.19 15.27 -19.83
N VAL A 324 14.34 15.97 -18.71
CA VAL A 324 14.09 15.40 -17.38
C VAL A 324 12.98 16.20 -16.70
N LEU A 325 11.86 15.55 -16.42
CA LEU A 325 10.82 16.06 -15.52
C LEU A 325 11.15 15.61 -14.10
N TRP A 326 11.55 16.53 -13.23
CA TRP A 326 11.83 16.29 -11.83
C TRP A 326 10.64 16.70 -10.98
N ILE A 327 10.03 15.75 -10.28
CA ILE A 327 8.87 15.96 -9.42
C ILE A 327 9.33 15.83 -7.97
N LEU A 328 9.18 16.90 -7.20
CA LEU A 328 9.49 16.89 -5.78
C LEU A 328 8.40 16.13 -5.02
N THR A 329 8.82 15.15 -4.22
CA THR A 329 7.93 14.35 -3.35
C THR A 329 8.14 14.66 -1.87
N GLY A 330 9.16 15.45 -1.54
CA GLY A 330 9.52 15.84 -0.19
C GLY A 330 8.64 16.97 0.37
N LYS A 331 9.24 17.84 1.19
CA LYS A 331 8.55 19.05 1.65
C LYS A 331 8.42 20.02 0.49
N GLU A 332 7.24 20.63 0.37
CA GLU A 332 7.01 21.73 -0.57
C GLU A 332 8.06 22.82 -0.38
N GLN A 333 8.58 23.34 -1.49
CA GLN A 333 9.52 24.44 -1.52
C GLN A 333 8.80 25.73 -1.17
N ALA A 334 9.40 26.51 -0.28
CA ALA A 334 8.89 27.84 0.05
C ALA A 334 9.11 28.85 -1.09
N GLU A 335 10.15 28.66 -1.90
CA GLU A 335 10.55 29.55 -2.98
C GLU A 335 11.00 28.75 -4.22
N PRO A 336 10.73 29.24 -5.44
CA PRO A 336 11.17 28.58 -6.67
C PRO A 336 12.69 28.47 -6.76
N GLU A 337 13.19 27.29 -7.11
CA GLU A 337 14.61 27.07 -7.37
C GLU A 337 15.02 27.57 -8.77
N ALA A 338 16.22 28.15 -8.88
CA ALA A 338 16.78 28.46 -10.19
C ALA A 338 17.04 27.17 -10.97
N ALA A 339 16.72 27.15 -12.27
CA ALA A 339 16.95 25.99 -13.11
C ALA A 339 18.44 25.59 -13.11
N LEU A 340 18.72 24.35 -12.70
CA LEU A 340 20.09 23.80 -12.69
C LEU A 340 20.64 23.63 -14.11
N LEU A 341 19.80 23.12 -15.03
CA LEU A 341 20.08 22.91 -16.45
C LEU A 341 18.80 23.20 -17.26
N GLU A 342 18.96 23.65 -18.50
CA GLU A 342 17.81 23.99 -19.37
C GLU A 342 16.90 22.79 -19.70
N ASN A 343 17.44 21.57 -19.63
CA ASN A 343 16.71 20.32 -19.92
C ASN A 343 16.22 19.58 -18.66
N ILE A 344 16.38 20.15 -17.46
CA ILE A 344 15.80 19.64 -16.22
C ILE A 344 14.68 20.59 -15.75
N TYR A 345 13.47 20.05 -15.68
CA TYR A 345 12.25 20.78 -15.36
C TYR A 345 11.78 20.36 -13.97
N LEU A 346 11.95 21.22 -12.97
CA LEU A 346 11.50 20.96 -11.61
C LEU A 346 10.02 21.33 -11.44
N ARG A 347 9.27 20.45 -10.77
CA ARG A 347 7.86 20.61 -10.42
C ARG A 347 7.65 20.19 -8.98
N ASP A 348 6.90 21.01 -8.26
CA ASP A 348 6.56 20.80 -6.85
C ASP A 348 5.04 20.86 -6.67
N GLU A 349 4.34 20.21 -7.60
CA GLU A 349 2.89 20.09 -7.52
C GLU A 349 2.53 18.75 -6.88
N ARG A 350 1.85 18.82 -5.73
CA ARG A 350 1.41 17.65 -4.99
C ARG A 350 0.61 16.65 -5.85
N SER A 351 -0.23 17.17 -6.76
CA SER A 351 -1.01 16.35 -7.68
C SER A 351 -0.16 15.53 -8.66
N LEU A 352 1.04 15.99 -9.02
CA LEU A 352 1.97 15.22 -9.84
C LEU A 352 2.66 14.12 -9.04
N ALA A 353 3.06 14.43 -7.80
CA ALA A 353 3.61 13.44 -6.90
C ALA A 353 2.61 12.30 -6.65
N ASP A 354 1.34 12.62 -6.39
CA ASP A 354 0.27 11.64 -6.19
C ASP A 354 -0.10 10.89 -7.48
N PHE A 355 0.11 11.47 -8.67
CA PHE A 355 -0.21 10.81 -9.95
C PHE A 355 0.83 9.78 -10.38
N TYR A 356 2.12 10.11 -10.25
CA TYR A 356 3.22 9.23 -10.64
C TYR A 356 3.75 8.36 -9.49
N GLY A 357 3.25 8.57 -8.26
CA GLY A 357 3.81 7.97 -7.07
C GLY A 357 3.14 8.44 -5.77
N PHE A 358 3.95 8.72 -4.76
CA PHE A 358 3.50 9.21 -3.46
C PHE A 358 4.54 10.11 -2.76
N PRO A 359 4.15 10.79 -1.67
CA PRO A 359 5.05 11.69 -0.94
C PRO A 359 6.19 10.94 -0.27
N GLY A 360 7.37 11.49 -0.40
CA GLY A 360 8.60 10.86 0.07
C GLY A 360 9.09 9.74 -0.84
N GLU A 361 8.46 9.49 -1.99
CA GLU A 361 8.89 8.44 -2.91
C GLU A 361 10.11 8.87 -3.74
N GLU A 362 11.01 7.91 -3.96
CA GLU A 362 12.09 7.99 -4.95
C GLU A 362 11.78 7.07 -6.13
N ARG A 363 11.48 7.61 -7.32
CA ARG A 363 11.06 6.80 -8.50
C ARG A 363 11.64 7.35 -9.79
N VAL A 364 11.94 6.47 -10.75
CA VAL A 364 12.37 6.86 -12.10
C VAL A 364 11.54 6.15 -13.17
N PHE A 365 11.12 6.89 -14.19
CA PHE A 365 10.59 6.38 -15.45
C PHE A 365 11.52 6.81 -16.59
N ILE A 366 11.77 5.91 -17.54
CA ILE A 366 12.53 6.19 -18.76
C ILE A 366 11.59 6.00 -19.94
N VAL A 367 11.49 7.03 -20.77
CA VAL A 367 10.53 7.12 -21.88
C VAL A 367 11.29 7.36 -23.19
N ASP A 368 10.94 6.62 -24.23
CA ASP A 368 11.56 6.80 -25.55
C ASP A 368 11.00 8.03 -26.30
N SER A 369 11.55 8.31 -27.48
CA SER A 369 11.13 9.44 -28.32
C SER A 369 9.72 9.31 -28.90
N LYS A 370 9.03 8.18 -28.69
CA LYS A 370 7.64 7.94 -29.09
C LYS A 370 6.66 8.09 -27.91
N GLY A 371 7.14 8.51 -26.73
CA GLY A 371 6.32 8.61 -25.54
C GLY A 371 6.00 7.26 -24.89
N VAL A 372 6.78 6.20 -25.17
CA VAL A 372 6.57 4.86 -24.62
C VAL A 372 7.52 4.60 -23.46
N ILE A 373 7.01 4.05 -22.35
CA ILE A 373 7.81 3.67 -21.19
C ILE A 373 8.71 2.50 -21.58
N VAL A 374 10.03 2.69 -21.55
CA VAL A 374 10.99 1.62 -21.87
C VAL A 374 11.56 0.94 -20.63
N GLU A 375 11.59 1.63 -19.50
CA GLU A 375 12.01 1.09 -18.22
C GLU A 375 11.48 1.97 -17.08
N LEU A 376 11.25 1.38 -15.91
CA LEU A 376 10.81 2.12 -14.72
C LEU A 376 11.17 1.38 -13.43
N ASP A 377 11.29 2.13 -12.34
CA ASP A 377 11.26 1.55 -11.00
C ASP A 377 9.92 0.82 -10.83
N SER A 378 9.99 -0.49 -10.57
CA SER A 378 8.83 -1.39 -10.56
C SER A 378 8.51 -1.85 -9.15
N TYR A 379 7.22 -1.89 -8.81
CA TYR A 379 6.74 -2.59 -7.63
C TYR A 379 6.48 -4.05 -7.94
N TRP A 380 6.68 -4.91 -6.96
CA TRP A 380 6.36 -6.33 -7.09
C TRP A 380 5.75 -6.85 -5.80
N VAL A 381 4.89 -7.86 -5.99
CA VAL A 381 4.34 -8.70 -4.93
C VAL A 381 4.55 -10.13 -5.42
N ASP A 382 5.15 -10.98 -4.58
CA ASP A 382 5.20 -12.41 -4.85
C ASP A 382 3.85 -13.01 -4.45
N GLU A 383 2.97 -13.18 -5.43
CA GLU A 383 1.63 -13.72 -5.20
C GLU A 383 1.65 -15.10 -4.57
N THR A 384 2.67 -15.92 -4.86
CA THR A 384 2.78 -17.26 -4.28
C THR A 384 3.09 -17.24 -2.79
N SER A 385 3.61 -16.10 -2.31
CA SER A 385 3.88 -15.87 -0.90
C SER A 385 2.70 -15.25 -0.14
N LEU A 386 1.62 -14.83 -0.81
CA LEU A 386 0.45 -14.21 -0.16
C LEU A 386 -0.25 -15.12 0.86
N ASP A 387 -0.25 -16.43 0.60
CA ASP A 387 -0.80 -17.44 1.53
C ASP A 387 0.16 -17.83 2.66
N THR A 388 1.37 -17.25 2.69
CA THR A 388 2.36 -17.48 3.75
C THR A 388 2.28 -16.39 4.82
N ASP A 389 2.84 -16.66 6.00
CA ASP A 389 2.92 -15.66 7.07
C ASP A 389 3.78 -14.43 6.68
N ARG A 390 4.57 -14.53 5.59
CA ARG A 390 5.47 -13.45 5.13
C ARG A 390 5.40 -13.25 3.62
N PRO A 391 4.31 -12.65 3.14
CA PRO A 391 4.23 -12.30 1.75
C PRO A 391 5.31 -11.29 1.39
N GLN A 392 6.04 -11.61 0.35
CA GLN A 392 7.15 -10.82 -0.15
C GLN A 392 6.61 -9.77 -1.11
N ASN A 393 7.07 -8.55 -0.92
CA ASN A 393 6.85 -7.47 -1.87
C ASN A 393 8.07 -6.57 -1.85
N GLY A 394 8.09 -5.61 -2.76
CA GLY A 394 9.05 -4.54 -2.67
C GLY A 394 9.03 -3.63 -3.88
N LYS A 395 10.06 -2.80 -3.93
CA LYS A 395 10.35 -1.93 -5.05
C LYS A 395 11.69 -2.31 -5.65
N LEU A 396 11.67 -2.66 -6.92
CA LEU A 396 12.88 -2.83 -7.73
C LEU A 396 13.24 -1.46 -8.30
N MET A 397 14.18 -0.81 -7.61
CA MET A 397 14.73 0.47 -8.05
C MET A 397 15.84 0.23 -9.07
N LEU A 398 15.76 0.89 -10.21
CA LEU A 398 16.83 0.97 -11.19
C LEU A 398 18.04 1.62 -10.53
N ASN A 399 19.20 0.97 -10.62
CA ASN A 399 20.46 1.60 -10.25
C ASN A 399 20.94 2.53 -11.37
N TYR A 400 21.95 3.35 -11.08
CA TYR A 400 22.51 4.26 -12.09
C TYR A 400 23.00 3.54 -13.36
N SER A 401 23.62 2.37 -13.23
CA SER A 401 24.14 1.61 -14.38
C SER A 401 23.00 1.17 -15.32
N ASP A 402 21.87 0.77 -14.77
CA ASP A 402 20.68 0.39 -15.55
C ASP A 402 20.11 1.61 -16.27
N ILE A 403 19.92 2.72 -15.55
CA ILE A 403 19.42 3.99 -16.13
C ILE A 403 20.33 4.45 -17.28
N LYS A 404 21.63 4.53 -17.02
CA LYS A 404 22.64 4.94 -18.01
C LYS A 404 22.59 4.05 -19.25
N LYS A 405 22.60 2.72 -19.07
CA LYS A 405 22.60 1.78 -20.18
C LYS A 405 21.33 1.92 -21.04
N THR A 406 20.17 2.08 -20.40
CA THR A 406 18.90 2.26 -21.09
C THR A 406 18.88 3.58 -21.87
N VAL A 407 19.25 4.69 -21.24
CA VAL A 407 19.34 6.00 -21.91
C VAL A 407 20.31 5.95 -23.09
N GLU A 408 21.52 5.44 -22.90
CA GLU A 408 22.51 5.31 -23.98
C GLU A 408 22.02 4.42 -25.14
N ALA A 409 21.18 3.42 -24.87
CA ALA A 409 20.60 2.58 -25.91
C ALA A 409 19.58 3.37 -26.76
N LEU A 410 18.78 4.24 -26.15
CA LEU A 410 17.82 5.09 -26.89
C LEU A 410 18.51 5.99 -27.91
N TYR A 411 19.74 6.42 -27.65
CA TYR A 411 20.55 7.22 -28.57
C TYR A 411 21.30 6.42 -29.64
N LYS A 412 21.49 5.11 -29.44
CA LYS A 412 22.13 4.23 -30.43
C LYS A 412 21.16 3.69 -31.48
N THR A 413 19.85 3.83 -31.25
CA THR A 413 18.79 3.23 -32.06
C THR A 413 18.16 4.22 -33.06
N ASN A 414 18.71 5.44 -33.16
CA ASN A 414 18.29 6.47 -34.10
C ASN A 414 19.21 6.56 -35.32
#